data_AF-A0A3D0STH7-F1
#
_entry.id   AF-A0A3D0STH7-F1
#
_cell.length_a   1.000
_cell.length_b   1.000
_cell.length_c   1.000
_cell.angle_alpha   90.00
_cell.angle_beta   90.00
_cell.angle_gamma   90.00
#
_symmetry.space_group_name_H-M   'P 1'
#
loop_
_entity.id
_entity.type
_entity.pdbx_description
1 polymer ?
#
loop_
_entity_poly.entity_id
_entity_poly.type
_entity_poly.pdbx_seq_one_letter_code
_entity_poly.pdbx_strand_id
1 'polypeptide(L)'
;GAAADLMGQHTISGLAEGVLTQLTALFKLPLDGIVCTQKDSPFGNNQERYYVVGAAGQHAPYITQPLEALPDKRIISAVYACVAHREHMFDSDCTVLYFKVASCQDVVIFLNCGQALAVVDRSLLEVFVVNIAACFRNAKL
;
A
#
# COMPACT_ATOMS: atom_id res chain seq x y z
N GLY A 1 -17.93 -0.37 -16.90
CA GLY A 1 -18.67 -1.61 -17.24
C GLY A 1 -18.21 -2.69 -16.30
N ALA A 2 -19.13 -3.43 -15.67
CA ALA A 2 -18.84 -4.31 -14.52
C ALA A 2 -17.68 -5.31 -14.74
N ALA A 3 -17.47 -5.80 -15.97
CA ALA A 3 -16.35 -6.68 -16.30
C ALA A 3 -14.97 -5.97 -16.32
N ALA A 4 -14.92 -4.71 -16.75
CA ALA A 4 -13.68 -3.92 -16.75
C ALA A 4 -13.24 -3.55 -15.32
N ASP A 5 -14.22 -3.32 -14.44
CA ASP A 5 -14.00 -3.03 -13.01
C ASP A 5 -13.42 -4.26 -12.28
N LEU A 6 -13.98 -5.46 -12.55
CA LEU A 6 -13.48 -6.72 -12.00
C LEU A 6 -12.09 -7.10 -12.53
N MET A 7 -11.82 -6.90 -13.83
CA MET A 7 -10.49 -7.15 -14.41
C MET A 7 -9.43 -6.17 -13.89
N GLY A 8 -9.78 -4.90 -13.70
CA GLY A 8 -8.90 -3.92 -13.04
C GLY A 8 -8.57 -4.33 -11.61
N GLN A 9 -9.58 -4.73 -10.83
CA GLN A 9 -9.41 -5.15 -9.44
C GLN A 9 -8.49 -6.37 -9.28
N HIS A 10 -8.65 -7.40 -10.11
CA HIS A 10 -7.76 -8.57 -10.07
C HIS A 10 -6.32 -8.23 -10.48
N THR A 11 -6.14 -7.32 -11.45
CA THR A 11 -4.82 -6.89 -11.90
C THR A 11 -4.08 -6.13 -10.80
N ILE A 12 -4.78 -5.23 -10.10
CA ILE A 12 -4.22 -4.43 -9.01
C ILE A 12 -3.91 -5.30 -7.78
N SER A 13 -4.80 -6.23 -7.43
CA SER A 13 -4.59 -7.14 -6.29
C SER A 13 -3.38 -8.05 -6.52
N GLY A 14 -3.27 -8.67 -7.71
CA GLY A 14 -2.11 -9.49 -8.06
C GLY A 14 -0.80 -8.68 -8.12
N LEU A 15 -0.86 -7.43 -8.59
CA LEU A 15 0.29 -6.53 -8.54
C LEU A 15 0.67 -6.19 -7.09
N ALA A 16 -0.29 -5.85 -6.26
CA ALA A 16 -0.06 -5.47 -4.86
C ALA A 16 0.56 -6.62 -4.06
N GLU A 17 0.07 -7.84 -4.23
CA GLU A 17 0.66 -9.04 -3.63
C GLU A 17 2.09 -9.30 -4.14
N GLY A 18 2.32 -9.15 -5.45
CA GLY A 18 3.64 -9.29 -6.05
C GLY A 18 4.64 -8.25 -5.52
N VAL A 19 4.22 -7.00 -5.36
CA VAL A 19 5.02 -5.92 -4.77
C VAL A 19 5.36 -6.21 -3.32
N LEU A 20 4.37 -6.62 -2.51
CA LEU A 20 4.60 -7.01 -1.11
C LEU A 20 5.62 -8.14 -1.03
N THR A 21 5.45 -9.19 -1.84
CA THR A 21 6.36 -10.34 -1.86
C THR A 21 7.80 -9.95 -2.22
N GLN A 22 7.96 -9.07 -3.23
CA GLN A 22 9.28 -8.60 -3.64
C GLN A 22 9.94 -7.74 -2.55
N LEU A 23 9.18 -6.84 -1.92
CA LEU A 23 9.69 -6.00 -0.83
C LEU A 23 10.12 -6.86 0.36
N THR A 24 9.29 -7.80 0.80
CA THR A 24 9.60 -8.63 1.96
C THR A 24 10.78 -9.56 1.69
N ALA A 25 10.92 -10.08 0.46
CA ALA A 25 12.07 -10.87 0.06
C ALA A 25 13.37 -10.04 0.03
N LEU A 26 13.31 -8.81 -0.50
CA LEU A 26 14.45 -7.92 -0.63
C LEU A 26 15.02 -7.52 0.74
N PHE A 27 14.14 -7.20 1.69
CA PHE A 27 14.52 -6.74 3.03
C PHE A 27 14.54 -7.85 4.08
N LYS A 28 14.31 -9.12 3.68
CA LYS A 28 14.22 -10.28 4.57
C LYS A 28 13.22 -10.07 5.72
N LEU A 29 12.10 -9.43 5.40
CA LEU A 29 11.01 -9.15 6.33
C LEU A 29 9.99 -10.29 6.31
N PRO A 30 9.18 -10.44 7.37
CA PRO A 30 8.01 -11.30 7.30
C PRO A 30 7.08 -10.83 6.18
N LEU A 31 6.41 -11.78 5.51
CA LEU A 31 5.36 -11.49 4.54
C LEU A 31 4.10 -10.99 5.27
N ASP A 32 4.15 -9.77 5.78
CA ASP A 32 3.08 -9.14 6.54
C ASP A 32 3.00 -7.66 6.19
N GLY A 33 1.94 -7.29 5.47
CA GLY A 33 1.81 -5.94 4.95
C GLY A 33 0.54 -5.75 4.13
N ILE A 34 0.25 -4.49 3.83
CA ILE A 34 -0.92 -4.09 3.05
C ILE A 34 -0.55 -3.04 2.01
N VAL A 35 -1.35 -2.99 0.95
CA VAL A 35 -1.35 -1.95 -0.07
C VAL A 35 -2.73 -1.33 -0.08
N CYS A 36 -2.78 -0.02 0.06
CA CYS A 36 -4.01 0.76 0.06
C CYS A 36 -3.99 1.79 -1.06
N THR A 37 -5.17 2.11 -1.58
CA THR A 37 -5.37 3.24 -2.49
C THR A 37 -6.59 4.03 -2.08
N GLN A 38 -6.59 5.32 -2.43
CA GLN A 38 -7.80 6.11 -2.41
C GLN A 38 -8.76 5.59 -3.48
N LYS A 39 -10.03 5.37 -3.10
CA LYS A 39 -11.10 5.05 -4.05
C LYS A 39 -12.08 6.21 -4.09
N ASP A 40 -12.41 6.68 -5.29
CA ASP A 40 -13.47 7.67 -5.47
C ASP A 40 -14.78 7.12 -4.92
N SER A 41 -15.29 7.73 -3.86
CA SER A 41 -16.61 7.41 -3.34
C SER A 41 -17.65 7.98 -4.31
N PRO A 42 -18.54 7.16 -4.90
CA PRO A 42 -19.60 7.66 -5.78
C PRO A 42 -20.61 8.54 -5.03
N PHE A 43 -20.63 8.43 -3.70
CA PHE A 43 -21.34 9.33 -2.81
C PHE A 43 -20.31 10.34 -2.31
N GLY A 44 -20.35 11.58 -2.82
CA GLY A 44 -19.37 12.66 -2.57
C GLY A 44 -19.26 13.13 -1.12
N ASN A 45 -19.10 12.21 -0.18
CA ASN A 45 -18.71 12.50 1.18
C ASN A 45 -17.19 12.68 1.17
N ASN A 46 -16.76 13.89 1.50
CA ASN A 46 -15.43 14.47 1.38
C ASN A 46 -14.38 13.86 2.34
N GLN A 47 -14.53 12.58 2.69
CA GLN A 47 -13.53 11.84 3.46
C GLN A 47 -12.74 10.98 2.48
N GLU A 48 -11.44 11.27 2.38
CA GLU A 48 -10.47 10.48 1.63
C GLU A 48 -10.39 9.07 2.24
N ARG A 49 -11.30 8.18 1.85
CA ARG A 49 -11.34 6.81 2.37
C ARG A 49 -10.38 5.93 1.58
N TYR A 50 -9.51 5.27 2.32
CA TYR A 50 -8.57 4.31 1.77
C TYR A 50 -9.17 2.90 1.79
N TYR A 51 -8.92 2.16 0.72
CA TYR A 51 -9.30 0.76 0.59
C TYR A 51 -8.06 -0.10 0.44
N VAL A 52 -8.06 -1.26 1.11
CA VAL A 52 -7.02 -2.26 0.95
C VAL A 52 -7.20 -2.93 -0.41
N VAL A 53 -6.23 -2.78 -1.30
CA VAL A 53 -6.25 -3.38 -2.65
C VAL A 53 -5.37 -4.61 -2.75
N GLY A 54 -4.43 -4.79 -1.83
CA GLY A 54 -3.69 -6.03 -1.65
C GLY A 54 -3.19 -6.15 -0.23
N ALA A 55 -3.00 -7.36 0.23
CA ALA A 55 -2.50 -7.64 1.56
C ALA A 55 -1.82 -9.00 1.58
N ALA A 56 -0.86 -9.16 2.48
CA ALA A 56 -0.15 -10.41 2.67
C ALA A 56 -0.10 -10.77 4.17
N GLY A 57 0.14 -12.05 4.46
CA GLY A 57 0.16 -12.56 5.83
C GLY A 57 -1.21 -12.51 6.50
N GLN A 58 -1.24 -12.05 7.75
CA GLN A 58 -2.47 -11.97 8.56
C GLN A 58 -3.50 -10.97 8.01
N HIS A 59 -3.08 -10.07 7.11
CA HIS A 59 -3.95 -9.04 6.54
C HIS A 59 -4.65 -9.47 5.24
N ALA A 60 -4.30 -10.63 4.67
CA ALA A 60 -4.89 -11.15 3.43
C ALA A 60 -6.45 -11.16 3.40
N PRO A 61 -7.17 -11.45 4.51
CA PRO A 61 -8.64 -11.43 4.51
C PRO A 61 -9.26 -10.04 4.31
N TYR A 62 -8.49 -8.96 4.44
CA TYR A 62 -8.98 -7.58 4.39
C TYR A 62 -8.87 -6.93 3.01
N ILE A 63 -8.43 -7.68 1.99
CA ILE A 63 -8.41 -7.19 0.61
C ILE A 63 -9.84 -6.79 0.19
N THR A 64 -9.95 -5.69 -0.54
CA THR A 64 -11.20 -5.01 -0.95
C THR A 64 -12.04 -4.42 0.19
N GLN A 65 -11.53 -4.40 1.42
CA GLN A 65 -12.22 -3.77 2.55
C GLN A 65 -11.72 -2.34 2.79
N PRO A 66 -12.53 -1.48 3.43
CA PRO A 66 -12.06 -0.19 3.94
C PRO A 66 -10.88 -0.39 4.89
N LEU A 67 -9.93 0.55 4.88
CA LEU A 67 -8.77 0.53 5.78
C LEU A 67 -9.22 0.42 7.25
N GLU A 68 -10.35 1.04 7.60
CA GLU A 68 -10.92 1.03 8.96
C GLU A 68 -11.38 -0.35 9.44
N ALA A 69 -11.60 -1.29 8.52
CA ALA A 69 -11.97 -2.68 8.83
C ALA A 69 -10.80 -3.47 9.45
N LEU A 70 -9.57 -2.97 9.32
CA LEU A 70 -8.40 -3.61 9.93
C LEU A 70 -8.51 -3.56 11.47
N PRO A 71 -8.17 -4.69 12.14
CA PRO A 71 -8.19 -4.78 13.59
C PRO A 71 -7.04 -3.96 14.21
N ASP A 72 -5.88 -3.93 13.55
CA ASP A 72 -4.73 -3.17 14.01
C ASP A 72 -4.87 -1.69 13.66
N LYS A 73 -5.17 -0.88 14.68
CA LYS A 73 -5.33 0.57 14.54
C LYS A 73 -4.01 1.30 14.27
N ARG A 74 -2.86 0.68 14.53
CA ARG A 74 -1.55 1.27 14.21
C ARG A 74 -1.38 1.42 12.71
N ILE A 75 -1.82 0.42 11.94
CA ILE A 75 -1.75 0.44 10.48
C ILE A 75 -2.58 1.60 9.92
N ILE A 76 -3.80 1.76 10.43
CA ILE A 76 -4.70 2.84 10.03
C ILE A 76 -4.05 4.20 10.30
N SER A 77 -3.56 4.42 11.52
CA SER A 77 -2.90 5.68 11.89
C SER A 77 -1.63 5.95 11.07
N ALA A 78 -0.81 4.94 10.82
CA ALA A 78 0.44 5.06 10.07
C ALA A 78 0.17 5.39 8.60
N VAL A 79 -0.84 4.76 7.98
CA VAL A 79 -1.26 5.08 6.61
C VAL A 79 -1.76 6.52 6.52
N TYR A 80 -2.65 6.96 7.41
CA TYR A 80 -3.16 8.32 7.38
C TYR A 80 -2.08 9.37 7.66
N ALA A 81 -1.14 9.08 8.58
CA ALA A 81 0.00 9.95 8.83
C ALA A 81 0.88 10.08 7.57
N CYS A 82 1.18 8.95 6.91
CA CYS A 82 2.00 8.91 5.70
C CYS A 82 1.36 9.70 4.54
N VAL A 83 0.04 9.58 4.37
CA VAL A 83 -0.73 10.37 3.39
C VAL A 83 -0.73 11.86 3.71
N ALA A 84 -0.91 12.22 4.99
CA ALA A 84 -0.92 13.62 5.41
C ALA A 84 0.42 14.31 5.13
N HIS A 85 1.54 13.60 5.35
CA HIS A 85 2.88 14.12 5.08
C HIS A 85 3.30 13.96 3.61
N ARG A 86 2.64 13.07 2.85
CA ARG A 86 2.94 12.74 1.44
C ARG A 86 4.38 12.28 1.22
N GLU A 87 4.92 11.52 2.18
CA GLU A 87 6.29 11.04 2.18
C GLU A 87 6.40 9.63 2.77
N HIS A 88 7.51 8.96 2.50
CA HIS A 88 7.81 7.67 3.11
C HIS A 88 8.10 7.84 4.61
N MET A 89 7.48 7.00 5.44
CA MET A 89 7.70 6.98 6.88
C MET A 89 8.42 5.69 7.28
N PHE A 90 9.48 5.83 8.07
CA PHE A 90 10.28 4.72 8.57
C PHE A 90 10.28 4.75 10.09
N ASP A 91 9.48 3.89 10.71
CA ASP A 91 9.40 3.74 12.16
C ASP A 91 10.22 2.53 12.63
N SER A 92 10.27 2.36 13.95
CA SER A 92 10.96 1.31 14.67
C SER A 92 10.37 -0.09 14.49
N ASP A 93 9.07 -0.20 14.18
CA ASP A 93 8.35 -1.47 14.01
C ASP A 93 7.71 -1.62 12.62
N CYS A 94 7.61 -0.54 11.84
CA CYS A 94 6.96 -0.54 10.54
C CYS A 94 7.59 0.43 9.55
N THR A 95 7.34 0.18 8.26
CA THR A 95 7.68 1.08 7.16
C THR A 95 6.43 1.37 6.35
N VAL A 96 6.20 2.64 6.04
CA VAL A 96 5.06 3.09 5.24
C VAL A 96 5.55 3.86 4.02
N LEU A 97 5.16 3.42 2.83
CA LEU A 97 5.62 3.98 1.56
C LEU A 97 4.47 4.64 0.82
N TYR A 98 4.56 5.97 0.70
CA TYR A 98 3.66 6.77 -0.11
C TYR A 98 4.09 6.85 -1.58
N PHE A 99 3.17 6.60 -2.51
CA PHE A 99 3.38 6.74 -3.93
C PHE A 99 2.28 7.59 -4.55
N LYS A 100 2.66 8.73 -5.11
CA LYS A 100 1.75 9.50 -5.95
C LYS A 100 1.67 8.88 -7.33
N VAL A 101 0.51 8.35 -7.69
CA VAL A 101 0.28 7.68 -8.99
C VAL A 101 -0.34 8.65 -9.99
N ALA A 102 -1.34 9.44 -9.56
CA ALA A 102 -1.97 10.48 -10.36
C ALA A 102 -2.43 11.66 -9.48
N SER A 103 -3.08 12.67 -10.07
CA SER A 103 -3.50 13.88 -9.35
C SER A 103 -4.45 13.61 -8.17
N CYS A 104 -5.26 12.56 -8.25
CA CYS A 104 -6.25 12.17 -7.23
C CYS A 104 -6.11 10.68 -6.83
N GLN A 105 -4.95 10.07 -7.09
CA GLN A 105 -4.73 8.66 -6.76
C GLN A 105 -3.34 8.49 -6.16
N ASP A 106 -3.34 8.10 -4.89
CA ASP A 106 -2.16 7.76 -4.13
C ASP A 106 -2.24 6.32 -3.67
N VAL A 107 -1.10 5.62 -3.76
CA VAL A 107 -0.92 4.27 -3.24
C VAL A 107 -0.07 4.36 -1.99
N VAL A 108 -0.47 3.62 -0.96
CA VAL A 108 0.25 3.54 0.31
C VAL A 108 0.54 2.08 0.61
N ILE A 109 1.80 1.74 0.88
CA ILE A 109 2.20 0.39 1.27
C ILE A 109 2.64 0.43 2.72
N PHE A 110 2.05 -0.41 3.57
CA PHE A 110 2.49 -0.63 4.93
C PHE A 110 3.17 -2.00 5.02
N LEU A 111 4.36 -2.03 5.62
CA LEU A 111 5.13 -3.23 5.89
C LEU A 111 5.38 -3.35 7.38
N ASN A 112 4.97 -4.47 7.96
CA ASN A 112 5.33 -4.81 9.33
C ASN A 112 6.78 -5.31 9.33
N CYS A 113 7.69 -4.52 9.88
CA CYS A 113 9.12 -4.79 9.75
C CYS A 113 9.69 -5.46 11.02
N GLY A 114 9.00 -5.41 12.15
CA GLY A 114 9.46 -5.93 13.45
C GLY A 114 10.70 -5.24 14.02
N GLN A 115 11.41 -4.47 13.20
CA GLN A 115 12.56 -3.64 13.48
C GLN A 115 12.64 -2.51 12.44
N ALA A 116 13.34 -1.42 12.77
CA ALA A 116 13.55 -0.30 11.85
C ALA A 116 14.35 -0.76 10.62
N LEU A 117 13.92 -0.34 9.43
CA LEU A 117 14.70 -0.56 8.21
C LEU A 117 16.04 0.19 8.30
N ALA A 118 17.15 -0.53 8.13
CA ALA A 118 18.49 0.06 8.23
C ALA A 118 18.70 1.11 7.13
N VAL A 119 19.56 2.09 7.37
CA VAL A 119 19.78 3.21 6.42
C VAL A 119 20.22 2.71 5.04
N VAL A 120 21.01 1.63 4.97
CA VAL A 120 21.43 1.02 3.71
C VAL A 120 20.26 0.42 2.92
N ASP A 121 19.27 -0.11 3.62
CA ASP A 121 18.06 -0.68 3.02
C ASP A 121 17.15 0.42 2.48
N ARG A 122 17.21 1.65 3.02
CA ARG A 122 16.45 2.81 2.52
C ARG A 122 16.92 3.25 1.13
N SER A 123 18.23 3.30 0.88
CA SER A 123 18.75 3.63 -0.46
C SER A 123 18.35 2.58 -1.51
N LEU A 124 18.37 1.30 -1.13
CA LEU A 124 17.92 0.23 -2.01
C LEU A 124 16.41 0.29 -2.25
N LEU A 125 15.66 0.65 -1.21
CA LEU A 125 14.22 0.86 -1.29
C LEU A 125 13.87 2.00 -2.24
N GLU A 126 14.58 3.13 -2.23
CA GLU A 126 14.31 4.24 -3.15
C GLU A 126 14.43 3.81 -4.63
N VAL A 127 15.41 2.97 -4.96
CA VAL A 127 15.55 2.41 -6.31
C VAL A 127 14.37 1.50 -6.66
N PHE A 128 13.90 0.70 -5.70
CA PHE A 128 12.76 -0.20 -5.89
C PHE A 128 11.42 0.55 -5.96
N VAL A 129 11.27 1.61 -5.18
CA VAL A 129 10.09 2.48 -5.11
C VAL A 129 9.78 3.07 -6.48
N VAL A 130 10.80 3.49 -7.25
CA VAL A 130 10.61 4.00 -8.61
C VAL A 130 9.99 2.93 -9.53
N ASN A 131 10.45 1.69 -9.43
CA ASN A 131 9.91 0.57 -10.19
C ASN A 131 8.48 0.22 -9.75
N ILE A 132 8.21 0.19 -8.45
CA ILE A 132 6.88 -0.09 -7.88
C ILE A 132 5.88 0.97 -8.34
N ALA A 133 6.24 2.25 -8.26
CA ALA A 133 5.40 3.35 -8.71
C ALA A 133 5.05 3.23 -10.21
N ALA A 134 6.01 2.79 -11.03
CA ALA A 134 5.79 2.55 -12.45
C ALA A 134 4.82 1.37 -12.68
N CYS A 135 4.94 0.29 -11.92
CA CYS A 135 4.00 -0.83 -12.01
C CYS A 135 2.57 -0.40 -11.68
N PHE A 136 2.36 0.36 -10.61
CA PHE A 136 1.02 0.86 -10.25
C PHE A 136 0.45 1.84 -11.29
N ARG A 137 1.28 2.73 -11.86
CA ARG A 137 0.85 3.61 -12.97
C ARG A 137 0.41 2.83 -14.21
N ASN A 138 1.10 1.74 -14.52
CA ASN A 138 0.81 0.92 -15.70
C ASN A 138 -0.40 0.00 -15.52
N ALA A 139 -0.75 -0.34 -14.27
CA ALA A 139 -1.86 -1.23 -13.95
C ALA A 139 -3.26 -0.60 -14.16
N LYS A 140 -3.35 0.69 -14.52
CA LYS A 140 -4.60 1.47 -14.61
C LYS A 140 -5.47 1.31 -13.36
N LEU A 141 -5.04 1.97 -12.28
CA LEU A 141 -5.81 2.18 -11.05
C LEU A 141 -7.08 3.00 -11.31
#